data_AF-A0A4Y6PXJ5-F1
#
_entry.id   AF-A0A4Y6PXJ5-F1
#
_cell.length_a   1.000
_cell.length_b   1.000
_cell.length_c   1.000
_cell.angle_alpha   90.00
_cell.angle_beta   90.00
_cell.angle_gamma   90.00
#
_symmetry.space_group_name_H-M   'P 1'
#
loop_
_entity.id
_entity.type
_entity.pdbx_description
1 polymer ?
#
loop_
_entity_poly.entity_id
_entity_poly.type
_entity_poly.pdbx_seq_one_letter_code
_entity_poly.pdbx_strand_id
1 'polypeptide(L)'
;MFVEVILSFLLVTGAAFAFIGSLGLAKLPDFYMRLHGPTKATTLGIGSMLGASVIYAATAEQTFTLHELLITIFLFITAPISAHLLAKAALFRGIEDTTGKVLENVITSHPEPDASQYPDLEDFDDDEDE
;
A
#
# COMPACT_ATOMS: atom_id res chain seq x y z
N MET A 1 -22.68 30.20 -3.79
CA MET A 1 -22.93 29.92 -2.35
C MET A 1 -23.02 28.44 -2.02
N PHE A 2 -24.06 27.69 -2.43
CA PHE A 2 -24.17 26.26 -2.05
C PHE A 2 -23.03 25.38 -2.58
N VAL A 3 -22.59 25.61 -3.81
CA VAL A 3 -21.48 24.84 -4.43
C VAL A 3 -20.17 25.06 -3.68
N GLU A 4 -19.85 26.31 -3.29
CA GLU A 4 -18.63 26.63 -2.54
C GLU A 4 -18.59 25.93 -1.18
N VAL A 5 -19.74 25.80 -0.51
CA VAL A 5 -19.85 25.05 0.76
C VAL A 5 -19.56 23.57 0.55
N ILE A 6 -20.09 22.97 -0.51
CA ILE A 6 -19.85 21.56 -0.86
C ILE A 6 -18.37 21.34 -1.19
N LEU A 7 -17.76 22.21 -1.99
CA LEU A 7 -16.36 22.15 -2.36
C LEU A 7 -15.44 22.27 -1.14
N SER A 8 -15.71 23.25 -0.26
CA SER A 8 -14.95 23.43 0.96
C SER A 8 -15.06 22.21 1.88
N PHE A 9 -16.27 21.64 2.03
CA PHE A 9 -16.47 20.42 2.81
C PHE A 9 -15.67 19.24 2.25
N LEU A 10 -15.68 19.06 0.93
CA LEU A 10 -15.03 17.94 0.25
C LEU A 10 -13.49 18.05 0.28
N LEU A 11 -12.96 19.28 0.21
CA LEU A 11 -11.53 19.57 0.40
C LEU A 11 -11.09 19.38 1.85
N VAL A 12 -11.88 19.84 2.83
CA VAL A 12 -11.55 19.69 4.26
C VAL A 12 -11.56 18.21 4.67
N THR A 13 -12.57 17.44 4.24
CA THR A 13 -12.57 15.99 4.46
C THR A 13 -11.39 15.33 3.76
N GLY A 14 -11.09 15.71 2.52
CA GLY A 14 -9.93 15.19 1.78
C GLY A 14 -8.60 15.42 2.48
N ALA A 15 -8.40 16.64 2.99
CA ALA A 15 -7.22 17.01 3.77
C ALA A 15 -7.16 16.26 5.11
N ALA A 16 -8.30 16.09 5.80
CA ALA A 16 -8.36 15.32 7.03
C ALA A 16 -7.99 13.84 6.80
N PHE A 17 -8.50 13.21 5.73
CA PHE A 17 -8.10 11.86 5.36
C PHE A 17 -6.62 11.78 4.99
N ALA A 18 -6.09 12.72 4.20
CA ALA A 18 -4.67 12.76 3.89
C ALA A 18 -3.80 12.91 5.16
N PHE A 19 -4.24 13.73 6.11
CA PHE A 19 -3.57 13.89 7.40
C PHE A 19 -3.61 12.61 8.23
N ILE A 20 -4.77 11.94 8.35
CA ILE A 20 -4.90 10.65 9.04
C ILE A 20 -4.04 9.57 8.37
N GLY A 21 -3.98 9.57 7.04
CA GLY A 21 -3.12 8.67 6.26
C GLY A 21 -1.64 8.88 6.56
N SER A 22 -1.18 10.13 6.56
CA SER A 22 0.19 10.49 6.92
C SER A 22 0.50 10.13 8.39
N LEU A 23 -0.44 10.38 9.30
CA LEU A 23 -0.31 10.03 10.71
C LEU A 23 -0.22 8.51 10.92
N GLY A 24 -1.01 7.73 10.17
CA GLY A 24 -0.95 6.27 10.16
C GLY A 24 0.39 5.75 9.63
N LEU A 25 0.96 6.41 8.61
CA LEU A 25 2.30 6.09 8.13
C LEU A 25 3.39 6.39 9.17
N ALA A 26 3.24 7.46 9.94
CA ALA A 26 4.23 7.89 10.93
C ALA A 26 4.17 7.09 12.25
N LYS A 27 2.99 6.60 12.64
CA LYS A 27 2.75 6.07 13.99
C LYS A 27 2.71 4.54 14.08
N LEU A 28 2.52 3.81 12.98
CA LEU A 28 2.49 2.34 13.02
C LEU A 28 3.92 1.76 12.92
N PRO A 29 4.25 0.70 13.70
CA PRO A 29 5.58 0.08 13.71
C PRO A 29 5.81 -0.99 12.62
N ASP A 30 4.75 -1.53 12.01
CA ASP A 30 4.81 -2.66 11.06
C ASP A 30 4.57 -2.19 9.60
N PHE A 31 5.44 -2.56 8.65
CA PHE A 31 5.49 -1.96 7.29
C PHE A 31 4.22 -2.23 6.46
N TYR A 32 3.62 -3.42 6.60
CA TYR A 32 2.38 -3.77 5.89
C TYR A 32 1.14 -3.15 6.54
N MET A 33 1.09 -3.04 7.87
CA MET A 33 0.01 -2.36 8.58
C MET A 33 0.08 -0.83 8.34
N ARG A 34 1.30 -0.29 8.17
CA ARG A 34 1.59 1.07 7.67
C ARG A 34 1.27 1.27 6.19
N LEU A 35 1.05 0.24 5.39
CA LEU A 35 0.70 0.42 3.96
C LEU A 35 -0.82 0.43 3.76
N HIS A 36 -1.57 -0.37 4.53
CA HIS A 36 -3.03 -0.39 4.47
C HIS A 36 -3.70 0.91 4.95
N GLY A 37 -3.19 1.53 6.02
CA GLY A 37 -3.75 2.78 6.57
C GLY A 37 -3.66 3.94 5.58
N PRO A 38 -2.46 4.30 5.09
CA PRO A 38 -2.26 5.36 4.12
C PRO A 38 -2.95 5.08 2.79
N THR A 39 -2.98 3.82 2.32
CA THR A 39 -3.63 3.50 1.03
C THR A 39 -5.14 3.74 1.05
N LYS A 40 -5.82 3.37 2.15
CA LYS A 40 -7.26 3.67 2.33
C LYS A 40 -7.52 5.16 2.48
N ALA A 41 -6.63 5.85 3.19
CA ALA A 41 -6.71 7.28 3.42
C ALA A 41 -6.45 8.11 2.15
N THR A 42 -5.49 7.71 1.31
CA THR A 42 -5.18 8.40 0.06
C THR A 42 -6.24 8.19 -1.01
N THR A 43 -6.84 6.99 -1.12
CA THR A 43 -7.94 6.77 -2.06
C THR A 43 -9.15 7.64 -1.75
N LEU A 44 -9.55 7.73 -0.47
CA LEU A 44 -10.65 8.61 -0.05
C LEU A 44 -10.27 10.10 -0.09
N GLY A 45 -9.06 10.46 0.34
CA GLY A 45 -8.59 11.83 0.41
C GLY A 45 -8.38 12.46 -0.98
N ILE A 46 -7.64 11.78 -1.85
CA ILE A 46 -7.45 12.21 -3.24
C ILE A 46 -8.77 12.13 -3.99
N GLY A 47 -9.57 11.07 -3.78
CA GLY A 47 -10.88 10.91 -4.40
C GLY A 47 -11.83 12.08 -4.10
N SER A 48 -11.87 12.56 -2.85
CA SER A 48 -12.70 13.72 -2.49
C SER A 48 -12.16 15.03 -3.07
N MET A 49 -10.83 15.22 -3.09
CA MET A 49 -10.21 16.40 -3.73
C MET A 49 -10.48 16.44 -5.24
N LEU A 50 -10.37 15.31 -5.93
CA LEU A 50 -10.69 15.22 -7.36
C LEU A 50 -12.18 15.42 -7.63
N GLY A 51 -13.05 14.85 -6.79
CA GLY A 51 -14.48 15.12 -6.84
C GLY A 51 -14.79 16.62 -6.70
N ALA A 52 -14.08 17.32 -5.83
CA ALA A 52 -14.22 18.77 -5.67
C ALA A 52 -13.78 19.51 -6.94
N SER A 53 -12.63 19.15 -7.50
CA SER A 53 -12.13 19.74 -8.74
C SER A 53 -13.10 19.56 -9.91
N VAL A 54 -13.69 18.36 -10.09
CA VAL A 54 -14.68 18.11 -11.15
C VAL A 54 -15.94 18.95 -10.95
N ILE A 55 -16.44 19.05 -9.72
CA ILE A 55 -17.63 19.87 -9.42
C ILE A 55 -17.33 21.36 -9.65
N TYR A 56 -16.14 21.83 -9.27
CA TYR A 56 -15.71 23.21 -9.48
C TYR A 56 -15.57 23.52 -10.98
N ALA A 57 -14.87 22.68 -11.75
CA ALA A 57 -14.70 22.86 -13.19
C ALA A 57 -16.05 22.84 -13.93
N ALA A 58 -17.01 22.01 -13.49
CA ALA A 58 -18.35 21.94 -14.07
C ALA A 58 -19.21 23.19 -13.77
N THR A 59 -18.92 23.93 -12.70
CA THR A 59 -19.78 25.03 -12.23
C THR A 59 -19.17 26.42 -12.39
N ALA A 60 -17.84 26.56 -12.26
CA ALA A 60 -17.15 27.84 -12.17
C ALA A 60 -16.50 28.28 -13.49
N GLU A 61 -15.84 27.38 -14.23
CA GLU A 61 -14.98 27.82 -15.33
C GLU A 61 -15.61 27.71 -16.71
N GLN A 62 -16.54 26.79 -16.98
CA GLN A 62 -17.04 26.44 -18.34
C GLN A 62 -15.94 26.14 -19.39
N THR A 63 -14.67 26.33 -19.05
CA THR A 63 -13.47 26.02 -19.81
C THR A 63 -12.59 25.14 -18.94
N PHE A 64 -12.45 23.87 -19.34
CA PHE A 64 -11.49 22.97 -18.70
C PHE A 64 -10.07 23.44 -19.01
N THR A 65 -9.42 24.08 -18.04
CA THR A 65 -8.04 24.52 -18.19
C THR A 65 -7.11 23.30 -18.15
N LEU A 66 -6.35 23.05 -19.23
CA LEU A 66 -5.48 21.87 -19.36
C LEU A 66 -4.53 21.68 -18.18
N HIS A 67 -4.13 22.76 -17.52
CA HIS A 67 -3.23 22.74 -16.37
C HIS A 67 -3.82 21.96 -15.18
N GLU A 68 -5.11 22.12 -14.91
CA GLU A 68 -5.80 21.52 -13.76
C GLU A 68 -5.95 20.00 -13.94
N LEU A 69 -6.26 19.59 -15.18
CA LEU A 69 -6.28 18.18 -15.58
C LEU A 69 -4.88 17.56 -15.49
N LEU A 70 -3.84 18.29 -15.92
CA LEU A 70 -2.46 17.81 -15.91
C LEU A 70 -1.98 17.55 -14.48
N ILE A 71 -2.26 18.46 -13.54
CA ILE A 71 -1.90 18.31 -12.12
C ILE A 71 -2.63 17.11 -11.51
N THR A 72 -3.92 16.97 -11.80
CA THR A 72 -4.76 15.85 -11.34
C THR A 72 -4.20 14.51 -11.80
N ILE A 73 -3.98 14.35 -13.11
CA ILE A 73 -3.47 13.10 -13.70
C ILE A 73 -2.06 12.81 -13.18
N PHE A 74 -1.21 13.83 -13.12
CA PHE A 74 0.15 13.67 -12.64
C PHE A 74 0.18 13.16 -11.20
N LEU A 75 -0.53 13.81 -10.26
CA LEU A 75 -0.60 13.37 -8.87
C LEU A 75 -1.22 11.98 -8.73
N PHE A 76 -2.28 11.70 -9.49
CA PHE A 76 -2.96 10.41 -9.45
C PHE A 76 -2.08 9.26 -9.94
N ILE A 77 -1.15 9.51 -10.88
CA ILE A 77 -0.20 8.51 -11.37
C ILE A 77 1.02 8.42 -10.45
N THR A 78 1.57 9.55 -10.00
CA THR A 78 2.78 9.59 -9.17
C THR A 78 2.56 8.93 -7.81
N ALA A 79 1.38 9.09 -7.20
CA ALA A 79 1.08 8.50 -5.90
C ALA A 79 1.15 6.95 -5.87
N PRO A 80 0.43 6.19 -6.72
CA PRO A 80 0.49 4.73 -6.75
C PRO A 80 1.84 4.20 -7.25
N ILE A 81 2.50 4.86 -8.21
CA ILE A 81 3.84 4.46 -8.67
C ILE A 81 4.85 4.58 -7.53
N SER A 82 4.85 5.72 -6.81
CA SER A 82 5.75 5.93 -5.68
C SER A 82 5.49 4.93 -4.57
N ALA A 83 4.21 4.65 -4.26
CA ALA A 83 3.85 3.63 -3.28
C ALA A 83 4.33 2.23 -3.68
N HIS A 84 4.18 1.86 -4.96
CA HIS A 84 4.61 0.55 -5.48
C HIS A 84 6.15 0.41 -5.45
N LEU A 85 6.87 1.44 -5.86
CA LEU A 85 8.34 1.45 -5.80
C LEU A 85 8.83 1.39 -4.35
N LEU A 86 8.17 2.11 -3.44
CA LEU A 86 8.52 2.08 -2.02
C LEU A 86 8.28 0.70 -1.39
N ALA A 87 7.16 0.04 -1.74
CA ALA A 87 6.88 -1.34 -1.32
C ALA A 87 7.95 -2.32 -1.84
N LYS A 88 8.34 -2.20 -3.11
CA LYS A 88 9.38 -3.05 -3.71
C LYS A 88 10.75 -2.80 -3.08
N ALA A 89 11.08 -1.55 -2.78
CA ALA A 89 12.33 -1.18 -2.10
C ALA A 89 12.38 -1.67 -0.65
N ALA A 90 11.24 -1.69 0.05
CA ALA A 90 11.15 -2.23 1.41
C ALA A 90 11.35 -3.74 1.45
N LEU A 91 10.76 -4.46 0.49
CA LEU A 91 10.98 -5.90 0.31
C LEU A 91 12.45 -6.21 0.04
N PHE A 92 13.11 -5.42 -0.80
CA PHE A 92 14.53 -5.59 -1.14
C PHE A 92 15.49 -5.23 0.00
N ARG A 93 15.05 -4.39 0.95
CA ARG A 93 15.84 -4.01 2.14
C ARG A 93 15.72 -4.99 3.31
N GLY A 94 14.99 -6.10 3.14
CA GLY A 94 14.88 -7.12 4.19
C GLY A 94 14.20 -6.61 5.47
N ILE A 95 13.30 -5.63 5.35
CA ILE A 95 12.43 -5.28 6.49
C ILE A 95 11.51 -6.49 6.66
N GLU A 96 11.87 -7.36 7.60
CA GLU A 96 11.10 -8.52 8.03
C GLU A 96 9.67 -8.09 8.31
N ASP A 97 8.81 -8.40 7.36
CA ASP A 97 7.38 -8.38 7.55
C ASP A 97 7.02 -9.50 8.52
N THR A 98 5.97 -9.33 9.32
CA THR A 98 5.43 -10.36 10.22
C THR A 98 5.17 -11.70 9.50
N THR A 99 5.10 -11.70 8.17
CA THR A 99 5.14 -12.88 7.29
C THR A 99 6.35 -13.79 7.53
N GLY A 100 7.53 -13.28 7.90
CA GLY A 100 8.69 -14.09 8.31
C GLY A 100 8.37 -14.95 9.54
N LYS A 101 7.64 -14.39 10.52
CA LYS A 101 7.15 -15.14 11.68
C LYS A 101 6.04 -16.13 11.32
N VAL A 102 5.21 -15.82 10.32
CA VAL A 102 4.17 -16.75 9.83
C VAL A 102 4.81 -17.91 9.09
N LEU A 103 5.82 -17.67 8.26
CA LEU A 103 6.58 -18.71 7.57
C LEU A 103 7.39 -19.55 8.56
N GLU A 104 8.01 -18.93 9.56
CA GLU A 104 8.70 -19.66 10.64
C GLU A 104 7.73 -20.48 11.48
N ASN A 105 6.54 -19.97 11.79
CA ASN A 105 5.48 -20.73 12.46
C ASN A 105 4.90 -21.85 11.58
N VAL A 106 4.87 -21.70 10.26
CA VAL A 106 4.41 -22.75 9.33
C VAL A 106 5.47 -23.84 9.18
N ILE A 107 6.74 -23.46 9.03
CA ILE A 107 7.89 -24.38 8.96
C ILE A 107 8.06 -25.13 10.29
N THR A 108 7.93 -24.46 11.44
CA THR A 108 8.01 -25.10 12.78
C THR A 108 6.74 -25.87 13.18
N SER A 109 5.60 -25.63 12.51
CA SER A 109 4.38 -26.42 12.70
C SER A 109 4.34 -27.70 11.85
N HIS A 110 5.23 -27.85 10.87
CA HIS A 110 5.46 -29.15 10.25
C HIS A 110 6.38 -29.94 11.18
N PRO A 111 5.92 -31.07 11.75
CA PRO A 111 6.81 -31.99 12.44
C PRO A 111 7.92 -32.39 11.47
N GLU A 112 9.15 -32.48 11.98
CA GLU A 112 10.27 -33.09 11.25
C GLU A 112 9.76 -34.40 10.61
N PRO A 113 9.98 -34.64 9.31
CA PRO A 113 9.47 -35.84 8.66
C PRO A 113 10.04 -37.03 9.39
N ASP A 114 9.15 -37.88 9.93
CA ASP A 114 9.57 -39.09 10.62
C ASP A 114 10.42 -39.93 9.65
N ALA A 115 11.71 -40.07 9.95
CA ALA A 115 12.65 -40.83 9.13
C ALA A 115 12.21 -42.30 8.99
N SER A 116 11.39 -42.82 9.91
CA SER A 116 10.79 -44.15 9.78
C SER A 116 9.71 -44.25 8.70
N GLN A 117 9.20 -43.11 8.21
CA GLN A 117 8.26 -43.02 7.10
C GLN A 117 8.95 -43.07 5.73
N TYR A 118 10.27 -42.84 5.69
CA TYR A 118 11.11 -42.92 4.50
C TYR A 118 12.35 -43.81 4.76
N PRO A 119 12.14 -45.12 5.00
CA PRO A 119 13.24 -46.05 5.31
C PRO A 119 14.25 -46.20 4.17
N ASP A 120 13.86 -45.84 2.95
CA ASP A 120 14.66 -46.02 1.74
C ASP A 120 15.66 -44.88 1.49
N LEU A 121 15.76 -43.88 2.40
CA LEU A 121 16.72 -42.77 2.29
C LEU A 121 18.05 -43.04 3.01
N GLU A 122 18.16 -44.11 3.81
CA GLU A 122 19.42 -44.50 4.46
C GLU A 122 20.45 -45.11 3.49
N ASP A 123 20.03 -45.49 2.27
CA ASP A 123 20.87 -46.18 1.28
C ASP A 123 21.58 -45.22 0.27
N PHE A 124 21.46 -43.90 0.42
CA PHE A 124 22.00 -42.94 -0.57
C PHE A 124 23.31 -42.24 -0.15
N ASP A 125 23.91 -42.59 0.98
CA ASP A 125 25.10 -41.91 1.52
C ASP A 125 26.44 -42.66 1.34
N ASP A 126 26.50 -43.75 0.58
CA ASP A 126 27.72 -44.59 0.44
C ASP A 126 28.41 -44.53 -0.95
N ASP A 127 28.07 -43.58 -1.83
CA ASP A 127 28.64 -43.50 -3.20
C ASP A 127 29.36 -42.16 -3.53
N GLU A 128 29.78 -41.37 -2.54
CA GLU A 128 30.50 -40.09 -2.75
C GLU A 128 31.91 -40.02 -2.14
N ASP A 129 32.62 -41.14 -2.08
CA ASP A 129 34.04 -41.19 -1.74
C ASP A 129 34.84 -42.21 -2.56
N GLU A 130 35.07 -41.91 -3.86
CA GLU A 130 36.30 -42.27 -4.59
C GLU A 130 36.77 -41.19 -5.59
#